data_AF-A0AAN8Q9N7-F1
#
_entry.id   AF-A0AAN8Q9N7-F1
#
_cell.length_a   1.000
_cell.length_b   1.000
_cell.length_c   1.000
_cell.angle_alpha   90.00
_cell.angle_beta   90.00
_cell.angle_gamma   90.00
#
_symmetry.space_group_name_H-M   'P 1'
#
loop_
_entity.id
_entity.type
_entity.pdbx_description
1 polymer ?
#
loop_
_entity_poly.entity_id
_entity_poly.type
_entity_poly.pdbx_seq_one_letter_code
_entity_poly.pdbx_strand_id
1 'polypeptide(L)'
;MAKSRNISLLLTELYYLISRFLTTGPCRSAAEVLASELEEYQLLPCRLDWQGNEHPRSYEDLVAANRHIAPDHLMQICKQIGPILDKEVPSCVPGVHSLLGTGRQSLLRTSKDYGNVRRKGSSFAALHRGRPPEMHLTCKDPPNLVEVYRGRELTGTQRFSTVNPVSNYQHMRMHRRILGHLSAVYC
;
A
#
# COMPACT_ATOMS: atom_id res chain seq x y z
N MET A 1 -27.09 7.71 -0.26
CA MET A 1 -26.89 9.18 -0.36
C MET A 1 -25.86 9.75 0.62
N ALA A 2 -25.71 9.24 1.86
CA ALA A 2 -24.68 9.75 2.79
C ALA A 2 -23.23 9.50 2.33
N LYS A 3 -22.96 8.35 1.69
CA LYS A 3 -21.61 7.96 1.27
C LYS A 3 -21.02 8.89 0.19
N SER A 4 -21.84 9.39 -0.74
CA SER A 4 -21.41 10.34 -1.77
C SER A 4 -21.14 11.74 -1.20
N ARG A 5 -21.95 12.18 -0.21
CA ARG A 5 -21.72 13.44 0.52
C ARG A 5 -20.41 13.41 1.33
N ASN A 6 -20.08 12.27 1.93
CA ASN A 6 -18.80 12.13 2.65
C ASN A 6 -17.59 12.15 1.71
N ILE A 7 -17.72 11.59 0.51
CA ILE A 7 -16.66 11.64 -0.52
C ILE A 7 -16.43 13.08 -0.98
N SER A 8 -17.50 13.87 -1.17
CA SER A 8 -17.34 15.29 -1.51
C SER A 8 -16.67 16.08 -0.39
N LEU A 9 -17.01 15.85 0.88
CA LEU A 9 -16.38 16.57 2.00
C LEU A 9 -14.88 16.27 2.14
N LEU A 10 -14.47 15.02 1.98
CA LEU A 10 -13.05 14.68 2.00
C LEU A 10 -12.29 15.35 0.85
N LEU A 11 -12.94 15.48 -0.31
CA LEU A 11 -12.37 16.09 -1.49
C LEU A 11 -12.16 17.61 -1.26
N THR A 12 -13.14 18.29 -0.66
CA THR A 12 -13.03 19.73 -0.34
C THR A 12 -11.95 19.98 0.73
N GLU A 13 -11.89 19.15 1.77
CA GLU A 13 -10.82 19.20 2.78
C GLU A 13 -9.43 18.97 2.17
N LEU A 14 -9.33 18.04 1.22
CA LEU A 14 -8.07 17.73 0.54
C LEU A 14 -7.60 18.90 -0.34
N TYR A 15 -8.50 19.56 -1.08
CA TYR A 15 -8.15 20.77 -1.82
C TYR A 15 -7.69 21.91 -0.91
N TYR A 16 -8.34 22.09 0.24
CA TYR A 16 -7.90 23.04 1.25
C TYR A 16 -6.50 22.71 1.78
N LEU A 17 -6.22 21.44 2.08
CA LEU A 17 -4.89 21.02 2.55
C LEU A 17 -3.81 21.20 1.48
N ILE A 18 -4.12 20.94 0.20
CA ILE A 18 -3.19 21.15 -0.92
C ILE A 18 -2.87 22.63 -1.10
N SER A 19 -3.89 23.49 -1.15
CA SER A 19 -3.68 24.95 -1.25
C SER A 19 -2.85 25.46 -0.08
N ARG A 20 -3.13 25.01 1.16
CA ARG A 20 -2.32 25.34 2.33
C ARG A 20 -0.87 24.87 2.22
N PHE A 21 -0.63 23.65 1.74
CA PHE A 21 0.72 23.12 1.54
C PHE A 21 1.52 23.93 0.50
N LEU A 22 0.87 24.37 -0.58
CA LEU A 22 1.52 25.14 -1.64
C LEU A 22 1.93 26.55 -1.19
N THR A 23 1.23 27.15 -0.21
CA THR A 23 1.58 28.49 0.30
C THR A 23 2.99 28.58 0.88
N THR A 24 3.47 27.52 1.53
CA THR A 24 4.84 27.44 2.08
C THR A 24 5.89 27.01 1.06
N GLY A 25 5.46 26.48 -0.09
CA GLY A 25 6.33 25.95 -1.12
C GLY A 25 6.86 27.01 -2.10
N PRO A 26 7.65 26.56 -3.10
CA PRO A 26 8.08 27.41 -4.21
C PRO A 26 6.93 27.79 -5.16
N CYS A 27 5.84 27.02 -5.16
CA CYS A 27 4.70 27.18 -6.07
C CYS A 27 3.62 28.13 -5.52
N ARG A 28 4.01 29.34 -5.08
CA ARG A 28 3.07 30.29 -4.46
C ARG A 28 2.01 30.82 -5.43
N SER A 29 2.41 31.14 -6.66
CA SER A 29 1.48 31.60 -7.69
C SER A 29 0.39 30.56 -8.00
N ALA A 30 0.74 29.28 -7.98
CA ALA A 30 -0.24 28.21 -8.14
C ALA A 30 -1.19 28.11 -6.93
N ALA A 31 -0.71 28.41 -5.71
CA ALA A 31 -1.55 28.43 -4.51
C ALA A 31 -2.60 29.55 -4.57
N GLU A 32 -2.23 30.73 -5.05
CA GLU A 32 -3.15 31.87 -5.22
C GLU A 32 -4.20 31.58 -6.29
N VAL A 33 -3.80 31.04 -7.44
CA VAL A 33 -4.74 30.63 -8.50
C VAL A 33 -5.70 29.56 -7.99
N LEU A 34 -5.18 28.52 -7.33
CA LEU A 34 -6.04 27.48 -6.74
C LEU A 34 -7.00 28.04 -5.70
N ALA A 35 -6.57 28.98 -4.85
CA ALA A 35 -7.47 29.61 -3.88
C ALA A 35 -8.62 30.35 -4.59
N SER A 36 -8.34 31.08 -5.68
CA SER A 36 -9.38 31.75 -6.47
C SER A 36 -10.33 30.77 -7.17
N GLU A 37 -9.81 29.68 -7.74
CA GLU A 37 -10.62 28.64 -8.39
C GLU A 37 -11.54 27.93 -7.38
N LEU A 38 -11.08 27.72 -6.14
CA LEU A 38 -11.88 27.09 -5.09
C LEU A 38 -13.09 27.95 -4.69
N GLU A 39 -12.93 29.28 -4.70
CA GLU A 39 -14.02 30.22 -4.44
C GLU A 39 -14.99 30.32 -5.64
N GLU A 40 -14.47 30.40 -6.86
CA GLU A 40 -15.26 30.47 -8.10
C GLU A 40 -16.14 29.23 -8.28
N TYR A 41 -15.57 28.04 -8.07
CA TYR A 41 -16.30 26.77 -8.19
C TYR A 41 -17.05 26.37 -6.92
N GLN A 42 -17.00 27.18 -5.85
CA GLN A 42 -17.65 26.90 -4.56
C GLN A 42 -17.29 25.50 -4.00
N LEU A 43 -16.03 25.12 -4.13
CA LEU A 43 -15.52 23.82 -3.68
C LEU A 43 -15.16 23.81 -2.20
N LEU A 44 -15.35 24.91 -1.48
CA LEU A 44 -15.11 24.99 -0.03
C LEU A 44 -16.36 24.58 0.75
N PRO A 45 -16.21 24.03 1.98
CA PRO A 45 -17.36 23.71 2.81
C PRO A 45 -18.20 24.96 3.11
N CYS A 46 -19.49 24.90 2.76
CA CYS A 46 -20.45 25.96 3.09
C CYS A 46 -20.57 26.13 4.61
N ARG A 47 -20.82 27.37 5.04
CA ARG A 47 -21.18 27.66 6.43
C ARG A 47 -22.69 27.52 6.58
N LEU A 48 -23.12 26.95 7.70
CA LEU A 48 -24.51 26.99 8.11
C LEU A 48 -24.74 28.13 9.08
N ASP A 49 -25.77 28.90 8.82
CA ASP A 49 -26.31 29.87 9.75
C ASP A 49 -27.06 29.18 10.88
N TRP A 50 -27.23 29.90 12.00
CA TRP A 50 -28.12 29.51 13.10
C TRP A 50 -29.57 29.22 12.69
N GLN A 51 -30.02 29.74 11.55
CA GLN A 51 -31.33 29.46 10.94
C GLN A 51 -31.30 28.26 9.97
N GLY A 52 -30.14 27.65 9.74
CA GLY A 52 -29.97 26.49 8.87
C GLY A 52 -29.70 26.80 7.39
N ASN A 53 -29.49 28.08 7.03
CA ASN A 53 -29.18 28.47 5.65
C ASN A 53 -27.70 28.24 5.32
N GLU A 54 -27.42 27.77 4.09
CA GLU A 54 -26.07 27.56 3.58
C GLU A 54 -25.51 28.84 2.95
N HIS A 55 -24.34 29.27 3.39
CA HIS A 55 -23.62 30.42 2.85
C HIS A 55 -22.27 30.00 2.26
N PRO A 56 -21.89 30.53 1.09
CA PRO A 56 -20.58 30.29 0.52
C PRO A 56 -19.52 30.89 1.45
N ARG A 57 -18.39 30.19 1.58
CA ARG A 57 -17.32 30.56 2.49
C ARG A 57 -16.08 30.95 1.71
N SER A 58 -15.44 32.06 2.10
CA SER A 58 -14.16 32.46 1.52
C SER A 58 -13.01 31.56 2.01
N TYR A 59 -11.93 31.48 1.24
CA TYR A 59 -10.75 30.73 1.61
C TYR A 59 -10.10 31.31 2.88
N GLU A 60 -10.03 32.64 2.99
CA GLU A 60 -9.49 33.33 4.16
C GLU A 60 -10.27 33.02 5.44
N ASP A 61 -11.60 32.96 5.37
CA ASP A 61 -12.46 32.59 6.50
C ASP A 61 -12.24 31.14 6.95
N LEU A 62 -11.91 30.25 6.01
CA LEU A 62 -11.62 28.86 6.30
C LEU A 62 -10.25 28.73 7.00
N VAL A 63 -9.24 29.47 6.53
CA VAL A 63 -7.93 29.57 7.19
C VAL A 63 -8.06 30.16 8.60
N ALA A 64 -8.87 31.21 8.75
CA ALA A 64 -9.08 31.89 10.02
C ALA A 64 -9.75 31.01 11.09
N ALA A 65 -10.62 30.08 10.69
CA ALA A 65 -11.21 29.09 11.59
C ALA A 65 -10.27 27.90 11.87
N ASN A 66 -9.51 27.47 10.88
CA ASN A 66 -8.62 26.32 10.98
C ASN A 66 -7.17 26.72 11.32
N ARG A 67 -7.00 27.55 12.35
CA ARG A 67 -5.66 28.04 12.79
C ARG A 67 -4.72 26.95 13.27
N HIS A 68 -5.28 25.83 13.74
CA HIS A 68 -4.54 24.67 14.22
C HIS A 68 -3.87 23.87 13.08
N ILE A 69 -4.29 24.09 11.84
CA ILE A 69 -3.75 23.39 10.67
C ILE A 69 -2.54 24.16 10.16
N ALA A 70 -1.36 23.67 10.51
CA ALA A 70 -0.10 24.14 9.95
C ALA A 70 -0.02 23.83 8.44
N PRO A 71 0.71 24.63 7.65
CA PRO A 71 0.88 24.35 6.22
C PRO A 71 1.62 23.02 5.93
N ASP A 72 2.45 22.55 6.86
CA ASP A 72 3.12 21.25 6.76
C ASP A 72 2.23 20.06 7.18
N HIS A 73 0.98 20.29 7.57
CA HIS A 73 0.10 19.27 8.13
C HIS A 73 -0.13 18.09 7.17
N LEU A 74 -0.32 18.37 5.87
CA LEU A 74 -0.49 17.33 4.86
C LEU A 74 0.76 16.41 4.78
N MET A 75 1.96 17.01 4.83
CA MET A 75 3.21 16.26 4.83
C MET A 75 3.35 15.41 6.10
N GLN A 76 2.93 15.92 7.26
CA GLN A 76 2.96 15.17 8.52
C GLN A 76 2.04 13.94 8.48
N ILE A 77 0.83 14.09 7.95
CA ILE A 77 -0.10 12.97 7.73
C ILE A 77 0.55 11.90 6.85
N CYS A 78 1.10 12.30 5.71
CA CYS A 78 1.78 11.39 4.79
C CYS A 78 2.94 10.62 5.43
N LYS A 79 3.69 11.26 6.34
CA LYS A 79 4.76 10.60 7.11
C LYS A 79 4.23 9.62 8.15
N GLN A 80 3.09 9.89 8.78
CA GLN A 80 2.50 9.03 9.81
C GLN A 80 1.80 7.79 9.24
N ILE A 81 1.23 7.89 8.04
CA ILE A 81 0.51 6.76 7.40
C ILE A 81 1.45 5.58 7.13
N GLY A 82 2.68 5.82 6.67
CA GLY A 82 3.67 4.78 6.36
C GLY A 82 3.87 3.76 7.49
N PRO A 83 4.31 4.17 8.70
CA PRO A 83 4.55 3.25 9.80
C PRO A 83 3.27 2.61 10.37
N ILE A 84 2.11 3.27 10.26
CA ILE A 84 0.82 2.68 10.68
C ILE A 84 0.47 1.53 9.73
N LEU A 85 0.57 1.77 8.42
CA LEU A 85 0.28 0.76 7.41
C LEU A 85 1.26 -0.42 7.47
N ASP A 86 2.54 -0.16 7.73
CA ASP A 86 3.57 -1.20 7.86
C ASP A 86 3.31 -2.17 9.02
N LYS A 87 2.57 -1.76 10.06
CA LYS A 87 2.13 -2.65 11.16
C LYS A 87 1.06 -3.64 10.72
N GLU A 88 0.09 -3.18 9.93
CA GLU A 88 -1.03 -4.02 9.50
C GLU A 88 -0.66 -4.90 8.30
N VAL A 89 0.06 -4.32 7.36
CA VAL A 89 0.49 -4.97 6.12
C VAL A 89 1.99 -4.72 5.99
N PRO A 90 2.88 -5.73 6.03
CA PRO A 90 4.32 -5.47 6.14
C PRO A 90 4.97 -5.24 4.76
N SER A 91 5.57 -4.06 4.52
CA SER A 91 6.17 -3.69 3.22
C SER A 91 7.27 -4.65 2.77
N CYS A 92 7.61 -4.68 1.47
CA CYS A 92 8.69 -5.56 0.95
C CYS A 92 10.07 -5.24 1.55
N VAL A 93 10.30 -3.97 1.87
CA VAL A 93 11.55 -3.47 2.43
C VAL A 93 11.19 -2.61 3.64
N PRO A 94 11.58 -3.03 4.86
CA PRO A 94 11.24 -2.29 6.07
C PRO A 94 11.89 -0.90 6.06
N GLY A 95 11.14 0.12 6.49
CA GLY A 95 11.64 1.49 6.64
C GLY A 95 11.65 2.33 5.35
N VAL A 96 11.29 1.75 4.20
CA VAL A 96 11.12 2.52 2.96
C VAL A 96 9.67 2.96 2.84
N HIS A 97 9.43 4.25 3.05
CA HIS A 97 8.11 4.87 2.90
C HIS A 97 8.14 5.85 1.73
N SER A 98 7.48 5.49 0.62
CA SER A 98 7.34 6.36 -0.55
C SER A 98 5.85 6.61 -0.83
N LEU A 99 5.47 7.88 -0.96
CA LEU A 99 4.10 8.25 -1.33
C LEU A 99 3.76 7.85 -2.76
N LEU A 100 4.79 7.72 -3.61
CA LEU A 100 4.68 7.35 -5.02
C LEU A 100 5.08 5.88 -5.25
N GLY A 101 5.18 5.09 -4.17
CA GLY A 101 5.47 3.67 -4.27
C GLY A 101 4.37 2.93 -5.02
N THR A 102 4.73 1.90 -5.77
CA THR A 102 3.79 1.06 -6.52
C THR A 102 3.73 -0.36 -5.95
N GLY A 103 2.60 -1.03 -6.18
CA GLY A 103 2.38 -2.40 -5.72
C GLY A 103 2.59 -2.56 -4.21
N ARG A 104 3.52 -3.41 -3.80
CA ARG A 104 3.79 -3.75 -2.39
C ARG A 104 4.46 -2.62 -1.58
N GLN A 105 4.93 -1.57 -2.24
CA GLN A 105 5.46 -0.36 -1.60
C GLN A 105 4.45 0.80 -1.63
N SER A 106 3.25 0.61 -2.22
CA SER A 106 2.21 1.64 -2.25
C SER A 106 1.58 1.85 -0.87
N LEU A 107 1.17 3.09 -0.57
CA LEU A 107 0.41 3.40 0.65
C LEU A 107 -1.04 2.92 0.61
N LEU A 108 -1.54 2.52 -0.56
CA LEU A 108 -2.90 2.02 -0.76
C LEU A 108 -2.96 0.48 -0.81
N ARG A 109 -1.87 -0.20 -0.46
CA ARG A 109 -1.79 -1.67 -0.50
C ARG A 109 -2.76 -2.29 0.49
N THR A 110 -3.47 -3.31 0.02
CA THR A 110 -4.39 -4.11 0.82
C THR A 110 -3.78 -5.47 1.12
N SER A 111 -4.24 -6.15 2.16
CA SER A 111 -3.86 -7.54 2.45
C SER A 111 -4.14 -8.51 1.28
N LYS A 112 -5.07 -8.17 0.39
CA LYS A 112 -5.34 -8.92 -0.85
C LYS A 112 -4.18 -8.87 -1.83
N ASP A 113 -3.45 -7.76 -1.90
CA ASP A 113 -2.29 -7.60 -2.78
C ASP A 113 -1.08 -8.45 -2.33
N TYR A 114 -1.12 -8.95 -1.10
CA TYR A 114 -0.16 -9.92 -0.59
C TYR A 114 -0.44 -11.34 -1.11
N GLY A 115 -1.67 -11.62 -1.53
CA GLY A 115 -2.09 -12.93 -1.99
C GLY A 115 -1.42 -13.30 -3.30
N ASN A 116 -0.56 -14.32 -3.26
CA ASN A 116 -0.09 -15.10 -4.41
C ASN A 116 0.28 -14.25 -5.65
N VAL A 117 1.38 -13.51 -5.57
CA VAL A 117 2.12 -13.21 -6.80
C VAL A 117 2.60 -14.56 -7.31
N ARG A 118 1.83 -15.16 -8.24
CA ARG A 118 2.15 -16.43 -8.87
C ARG A 118 3.43 -16.22 -9.66
N ARG A 119 4.54 -16.57 -9.02
CA ARG A 119 5.88 -16.47 -9.61
C ARG A 119 5.92 -17.41 -10.80
N LYS A 120 6.15 -16.85 -11.98
CA LYS A 120 6.35 -17.61 -13.21
C LYS A 120 7.80 -18.15 -13.23
N GLY A 121 8.04 -19.21 -13.99
CA GLY A 121 9.36 -19.80 -14.17
C GLY A 121 10.42 -18.81 -14.64
N SER A 122 10.01 -17.77 -15.39
CA SER A 122 10.91 -16.68 -15.81
C SER A 122 11.52 -15.91 -14.62
N SER A 123 10.79 -15.75 -13.52
CA SER A 123 11.33 -15.11 -12.31
C SER A 123 12.41 -15.96 -11.63
N PHE A 124 12.31 -17.29 -11.74
CA PHE A 124 13.30 -18.22 -11.21
C PHE A 124 14.50 -18.39 -12.15
N ALA A 125 14.30 -18.20 -13.46
CA ALA A 125 15.35 -18.21 -14.48
C ALA A 125 16.12 -16.88 -14.58
N ALA A 126 15.64 -15.79 -13.97
CA ALA A 126 16.36 -14.54 -13.94
C ALA A 126 17.61 -14.68 -13.06
N LEU A 127 18.78 -14.31 -13.59
CA LEU A 127 20.04 -14.30 -12.85
C LEU A 127 20.59 -12.88 -12.77
N HIS A 128 21.03 -12.50 -11.57
CA HIS A 128 21.83 -11.30 -11.35
C HIS A 128 23.21 -11.73 -10.88
N ARG A 129 24.24 -11.51 -11.71
CA ARG A 129 25.63 -11.96 -11.47
C ARG A 129 25.74 -13.48 -11.24
N GLY A 130 25.04 -14.27 -12.05
CA GLY A 130 25.06 -15.74 -11.96
C GLY A 130 24.25 -16.33 -10.80
N ARG A 131 23.53 -15.51 -10.03
CA ARG A 131 22.71 -15.96 -8.89
C ARG A 131 21.24 -15.60 -9.09
N PRO A 132 20.29 -16.51 -8.78
CA PRO A 132 18.87 -16.18 -8.76
C PRO A 132 18.56 -15.04 -7.76
N PRO A 133 17.59 -14.14 -8.02
CA PRO A 133 17.25 -13.03 -7.14
C PRO A 133 16.78 -13.47 -5.75
N GLU A 134 16.95 -12.59 -4.77
CA GLU A 134 16.52 -12.81 -3.39
C GLU A 134 14.99 -12.83 -3.31
N MET A 135 14.43 -13.83 -2.60
CA MET A 135 13.02 -13.80 -2.27
C MET A 135 12.81 -12.83 -1.11
N HIS A 136 11.84 -11.93 -1.25
CA HIS A 136 11.47 -11.02 -0.18
C HIS A 136 11.05 -11.79 1.09
N LEU A 137 11.53 -11.34 2.25
CA LEU A 137 11.28 -11.94 3.57
C LEU A 137 9.79 -12.01 3.93
N THR A 138 9.00 -11.09 3.40
CA THR A 138 7.55 -11.02 3.62
C THR A 138 6.75 -11.99 2.76
N CYS A 139 7.37 -12.66 1.78
CA CYS A 139 6.69 -13.68 1.00
C CYS A 139 6.63 -15.00 1.77
N LYS A 140 5.49 -15.25 2.41
CA LYS A 140 5.26 -16.46 3.20
C LYS A 140 4.90 -17.68 2.35
N ASP A 141 4.39 -17.47 1.14
CA ASP A 141 3.93 -18.56 0.29
C ASP A 141 5.11 -19.35 -0.31
N PRO A 142 5.09 -20.70 -0.21
CA PRO A 142 6.10 -21.53 -0.83
C PRO A 142 6.06 -21.34 -2.36
N PRO A 143 7.22 -21.31 -3.04
CA PRO A 143 7.25 -21.21 -4.48
C PRO A 143 6.63 -22.46 -5.13
N ASN A 144 5.99 -22.30 -6.28
CA ASN A 144 5.49 -23.44 -7.06
C ASN A 144 6.68 -24.28 -7.56
N LEU A 145 6.76 -25.53 -7.10
CA LEU A 145 7.86 -26.44 -7.38
C LEU A 145 8.08 -26.67 -8.89
N VAL A 146 7.00 -26.71 -9.68
CA VAL A 146 7.08 -26.86 -11.14
C VAL A 146 7.81 -25.68 -11.78
N GLU A 147 7.49 -24.47 -11.35
CA GLU A 147 8.12 -23.25 -11.88
C GLU A 147 9.58 -23.12 -11.43
N VAL A 148 9.89 -23.61 -10.22
CA VAL A 148 11.27 -23.67 -9.70
C VAL A 148 12.12 -24.63 -10.53
N TYR A 149 11.64 -25.85 -10.80
CA TYR A 149 12.37 -26.82 -11.61
C TYR A 149 12.53 -26.36 -13.05
N ARG A 150 11.51 -25.74 -13.64
CA ARG A 150 11.60 -25.14 -14.97
C ARG A 150 12.66 -24.04 -15.04
N GLY A 151 12.77 -23.21 -13.99
CA GLY A 151 13.84 -22.21 -13.90
C GLY A 151 15.24 -22.83 -13.79
N ARG A 152 15.36 -23.93 -13.04
CA ARG A 152 16.61 -24.70 -12.91
C ARG A 152 17.03 -25.33 -14.23
N GLU A 153 16.10 -25.92 -14.98
CA GLU A 153 16.39 -26.51 -16.30
C GLU A 153 16.99 -25.47 -17.25
N LEU A 154 16.49 -24.23 -17.21
CA LEU A 154 16.94 -23.15 -18.09
C LEU A 154 18.29 -22.56 -17.69
N THR A 155 18.61 -22.48 -16.40
CA THR A 155 19.80 -21.74 -15.91
C THR A 155 20.85 -22.59 -15.23
N GLY A 156 20.54 -23.84 -14.89
CA GLY A 156 21.38 -24.73 -14.10
C GLY A 156 21.60 -24.28 -12.64
N THR A 157 21.09 -23.10 -12.24
CA THR A 157 21.30 -22.53 -10.90
C THR A 157 19.99 -22.44 -10.14
N GLN A 158 20.03 -22.67 -8.82
CA GLN A 158 18.85 -22.65 -7.97
C GLN A 158 19.22 -22.33 -6.51
N ARG A 159 18.24 -21.82 -5.74
CA ARG A 159 18.40 -21.61 -4.30
C ARG A 159 17.85 -22.81 -3.52
N PHE A 160 18.61 -23.33 -2.56
CA PHE A 160 18.17 -24.46 -1.72
C PHE A 160 16.85 -24.18 -0.98
N SER A 161 16.65 -22.94 -0.51
CA SER A 161 15.42 -22.53 0.17
C SER A 161 14.17 -22.60 -0.71
N THR A 162 14.30 -22.59 -2.04
CA THR A 162 13.18 -22.68 -2.98
C THR A 162 12.91 -24.09 -3.51
N VAL A 163 13.88 -25.01 -3.41
CA VAL A 163 13.77 -26.36 -3.99
C VAL A 163 12.86 -27.26 -3.17
N ASN A 164 12.95 -27.20 -1.84
CA ASN A 164 12.06 -27.98 -0.99
C ASN A 164 11.74 -27.22 0.30
N PRO A 165 10.61 -26.48 0.36
CA PRO A 165 10.24 -25.75 1.57
C PRO A 165 10.07 -26.74 2.74
N VAL A 166 10.42 -26.31 3.95
CA VAL A 166 10.36 -27.14 5.17
C VAL A 166 8.95 -27.69 5.41
N SER A 167 7.91 -26.99 4.96
CA SER A 167 6.52 -27.46 4.97
C SER A 167 6.33 -28.80 4.26
N ASN A 168 7.00 -29.04 3.12
CA ASN A 168 6.90 -30.31 2.39
C ASN A 168 7.40 -31.48 3.24
N TYR A 169 8.47 -31.28 4.02
CA TYR A 169 8.97 -32.30 4.93
C TYR A 169 7.94 -32.63 6.03
N GLN A 170 7.25 -31.62 6.57
CA GLN A 170 6.16 -31.83 7.52
C GLN A 170 5.01 -32.62 6.89
N HIS A 171 4.63 -32.32 5.64
CA HIS A 171 3.62 -33.08 4.90
C HIS A 171 4.04 -34.53 4.66
N MET A 172 5.28 -34.78 4.23
CA MET A 172 5.81 -36.14 4.06
C MET A 172 5.82 -36.92 5.37
N ARG A 173 6.22 -36.29 6.47
CA ARG A 173 6.18 -36.90 7.81
C ARG A 173 4.76 -37.27 8.21
N MET A 174 3.79 -36.37 8.01
CA MET A 174 2.38 -36.63 8.31
C MET A 174 1.83 -37.77 7.43
N HIS A 175 2.14 -37.76 6.14
CA HIS A 175 1.72 -38.81 5.21
C HIS A 175 2.27 -40.18 5.61
N ARG A 176 3.57 -40.27 5.96
CA ARG A 176 4.17 -41.51 6.47
C ARG A 176 3.53 -41.98 7.77
N ARG A 177 3.13 -41.06 8.65
CA ARG A 177 2.40 -41.40 9.89
C ARG A 177 1.02 -41.99 9.58
N ILE A 178 0.28 -41.39 8.66
CA ILE A 178 -1.04 -41.88 8.22
C ILE A 178 -0.90 -43.26 7.59
N LEU A 179 0.04 -43.43 6.64
CA LEU A 179 0.30 -44.73 6.01
C LEU A 179 0.66 -45.79 7.04
N GLY A 180 1.51 -45.47 8.03
CA GLY A 180 1.88 -46.40 9.11
C GLY A 180 0.69 -46.81 9.97
N HIS A 181 -0.20 -45.86 10.31
CA HIS A 181 -1.43 -46.17 11.04
C HIS A 181 -2.38 -47.04 10.21
N LEU A 182 -2.56 -46.73 8.92
CA LEU A 182 -3.41 -47.53 8.03
C LEU A 182 -2.83 -48.94 7.83
N SER A 183 -1.51 -49.07 7.61
CA SER A 183 -0.88 -50.38 7.44
C SER A 183 -1.03 -51.25 8.69
N ALA A 184 -0.99 -50.67 9.89
CA ALA A 184 -1.17 -51.40 11.14
C ALA A 184 -2.61 -51.90 11.37
N VAL A 185 -3.61 -51.35 10.67
CA VAL A 185 -5.02 -51.79 10.74
C VAL A 185 -5.31 -52.94 9.77
N TYR A 186 -4.49 -53.12 8.74
CA TYR A 186 -4.63 -54.16 7.72
C TYR A 186 -3.58 -55.29 7.85
N CYS A 187 -2.86 -55.34 8.97
CA CYS A 187 -1.96 -56.44 9.35
C CYS A 187 -2.61 -57.25 10.48
#